data_AF-A0A9P6TAD9-F1
#
_entry.id   AF-A0A9P6TAD9-F1
#
_cell.length_a   1.000
_cell.length_b   1.000
_cell.length_c   1.000
_cell.angle_alpha   90.00
_cell.angle_beta   90.00
_cell.angle_gamma   90.00
#
_symmetry.space_group_name_H-M   'P 1'
#
loop_
_entity.id
_entity.type
_entity.pdbx_description
1 polymer ?
#
loop_
_entity_poly.entity_id
_entity_poly.type
_entity_poly.pdbx_seq_one_letter_code
_entity_poly.pdbx_strand_id
1 'polypeptide(L)'
;MSSLNIVEGSPICVSVREHAQITQTTPTSFDSLPPICRLELEPVKINGYSAWENVSLKLFITERELGFYSAERSKSLIISYPNISLHAISRTESGTQPCIYCQLDEYPVPGQEEQEEETERDTIELRIIPEDPTRLEEIFEVLSACAALHPSIIPTDEDDDRDGFFGESIATLDESQELSEAGRQTLGRLEGLLDEWIPPNHTTTPSTLTNGNHHSSPSTTPSHEL
;
A
#
# COMPACT_ATOMS: atom_id res chain seq x y z
N MET A 1 18.84 -2.67 -3.92
CA MET A 1 18.00 -1.84 -4.83
C MET A 1 18.13 -0.41 -4.36
N SER A 2 18.28 0.57 -5.25
CA SER A 2 18.40 1.98 -4.85
C SER A 2 17.14 2.45 -4.14
N SER A 3 17.30 3.17 -3.03
CA SER A 3 16.19 3.74 -2.25
C SER A 3 15.46 4.88 -2.97
N LEU A 4 16.11 5.43 -4.00
CA LEU A 4 15.67 6.54 -4.82
C LEU A 4 15.28 6.06 -6.22
N ASN A 5 14.00 6.21 -6.60
CA ASN A 5 13.48 5.83 -7.91
C ASN A 5 13.12 7.08 -8.73
N ILE A 6 13.66 7.22 -9.95
CA ILE A 6 13.33 8.35 -10.82
C ILE A 6 12.34 7.90 -11.89
N VAL A 7 11.21 8.59 -11.99
CA VAL A 7 10.15 8.34 -12.96
C VAL A 7 9.87 9.57 -13.82
N GLU A 8 9.34 9.36 -15.01
CA GLU A 8 8.89 10.45 -15.89
C GLU A 8 7.49 10.91 -15.49
N GLY A 9 7.24 12.22 -15.54
CA GLY A 9 5.96 12.84 -15.17
C GLY A 9 5.79 13.10 -13.67
N SER A 10 4.64 13.68 -13.32
CA SER A 10 4.20 13.91 -11.93
C SER A 10 3.71 12.61 -11.29
N PRO A 11 3.86 12.43 -9.96
CA PRO A 11 3.29 11.27 -9.27
C PRO A 11 1.78 11.22 -9.48
N ILE A 12 1.25 10.02 -9.72
CA ILE A 12 -0.18 9.81 -9.90
C ILE A 12 -0.78 9.59 -8.52
N CYS A 13 -1.65 10.48 -8.07
CA CYS A 13 -2.37 10.34 -6.80
C CYS A 13 -3.71 11.05 -6.87
N VAL A 14 -4.65 10.64 -6.01
CA VAL A 14 -6.00 11.23 -5.93
C VAL A 14 -6.30 11.70 -4.52
N SER A 15 -7.21 12.66 -4.36
CA SER A 15 -7.67 13.04 -3.02
C SER A 15 -8.46 11.91 -2.35
N VAL A 16 -8.58 11.96 -1.02
CA VAL A 16 -9.40 11.02 -0.23
C VAL A 16 -10.83 10.94 -0.76
N ARG A 17 -11.42 12.08 -1.18
CA ARG A 17 -12.80 12.14 -1.69
C ARG A 17 -12.93 11.45 -3.04
N GLU A 18 -11.98 11.67 -3.94
CA GLU A 18 -11.97 11.04 -5.25
C GLU A 18 -11.75 9.53 -5.12
N HIS A 19 -10.83 9.10 -4.26
CA HIS A 19 -10.64 7.68 -3.96
C HIS A 19 -11.94 7.03 -3.49
N ALA A 20 -12.66 7.66 -2.56
CA ALA A 20 -13.95 7.17 -2.08
C ALA A 20 -15.01 7.07 -3.19
N GLN A 21 -15.03 8.00 -4.15
CA GLN A 21 -15.92 7.94 -5.31
C GLN A 21 -15.54 6.81 -6.27
N ILE A 22 -14.24 6.60 -6.52
CA ILE A 22 -13.75 5.55 -7.39
C ILE A 22 -14.07 4.17 -6.79
N THR A 23 -13.97 4.01 -5.46
CA THR A 23 -14.31 2.76 -4.79
C THR A 23 -15.82 2.45 -4.70
N GLN A 24 -16.70 3.42 -5.02
CA GLN A 24 -18.15 3.18 -5.09
C GLN A 24 -18.59 2.46 -6.36
N THR A 25 -17.75 2.48 -7.41
CA THR A 25 -17.96 1.67 -8.61
C THR A 25 -17.05 0.45 -8.51
N THR A 26 -17.52 -0.72 -8.94
CA THR A 26 -16.68 -1.91 -8.98
C THR A 26 -15.60 -1.70 -10.04
N PRO A 27 -14.32 -1.49 -9.67
CA PRO A 27 -13.30 -1.27 -10.68
C PRO A 27 -13.05 -2.59 -11.42
N THR A 28 -12.64 -2.49 -12.69
CA THR A 28 -12.24 -3.65 -13.49
C THR A 28 -10.98 -4.34 -12.93
N SER A 29 -10.17 -3.62 -12.14
CA SER A 29 -9.07 -4.13 -11.32
C SER A 29 -8.77 -3.17 -10.17
N PHE A 30 -8.58 -3.69 -8.96
CA PHE A 30 -8.17 -2.92 -7.78
C PHE A 30 -6.71 -2.44 -7.87
N ASP A 31 -5.88 -3.07 -8.70
CA ASP A 31 -4.48 -2.66 -8.93
C ASP A 31 -4.38 -1.33 -9.68
N SER A 32 -5.46 -0.91 -10.34
CA SER A 32 -5.51 0.34 -11.11
C SER A 32 -5.91 1.55 -10.27
N LEU A 33 -6.13 1.38 -8.95
CA LEU A 33 -6.51 2.47 -8.09
C LEU A 33 -5.27 3.33 -7.74
N PRO A 34 -5.31 4.64 -8.07
CA PRO A 34 -4.24 5.55 -7.73
C PRO A 34 -4.14 5.70 -6.21
N PRO A 35 -2.92 5.87 -5.65
CA PRO A 35 -2.74 6.09 -4.22
C PRO A 35 -3.42 7.38 -3.76
N ILE A 36 -3.84 7.39 -2.50
CA ILE A 36 -4.39 8.58 -1.87
C ILE A 36 -3.25 9.56 -1.59
N CYS A 37 -3.38 10.78 -2.10
CA CYS A 37 -2.54 11.91 -1.72
C CYS A 37 -2.98 12.43 -0.36
N ARG A 38 -2.08 12.38 0.63
CA ARG A 38 -2.31 12.88 1.98
C ARG A 38 -1.82 14.31 2.15
N LEU A 39 -0.73 14.68 1.48
CA LEU A 39 -0.19 16.05 1.50
C LEU A 39 0.45 16.38 0.16
N GLU A 40 0.16 17.58 -0.34
CA GLU A 40 0.81 18.18 -1.51
C GLU A 40 1.31 19.57 -1.11
N LEU A 41 2.58 19.86 -1.36
CA LEU A 41 3.19 21.17 -1.06
C LEU A 41 4.10 21.62 -2.19
N GLU A 42 4.04 22.91 -2.51
CA GLU A 42 4.94 23.56 -3.43
C GLU A 42 5.12 25.03 -3.00
N PRO A 43 6.36 25.57 -3.03
CA PRO A 43 7.60 24.90 -3.39
C PRO A 43 8.32 24.28 -2.19
N VAL A 44 9.01 23.17 -2.45
CA VAL A 44 9.98 22.56 -1.54
C VAL A 44 11.33 22.40 -2.23
N LYS A 45 12.41 22.36 -1.47
CA LYS A 45 13.76 22.03 -1.93
C LYS A 45 14.24 20.77 -1.23
N ILE A 46 15.14 20.03 -1.87
CA ILE A 46 15.81 18.89 -1.22
C ILE A 46 17.33 19.04 -1.31
N ASN A 47 18.02 18.60 -0.27
CA ASN A 47 19.48 18.48 -0.22
C ASN A 47 19.87 17.04 0.09
N GLY A 48 21.07 16.62 -0.31
CA GLY A 48 21.58 15.26 -0.08
C GLY A 48 21.49 14.35 -1.30
N TYR A 49 20.90 14.84 -2.39
CA TYR A 49 20.91 14.15 -3.68
C TYR A 49 21.26 15.15 -4.79
N SER A 50 22.55 15.26 -5.08
CA SER A 50 23.17 16.30 -5.92
C SER A 50 22.44 16.57 -7.24
N ALA A 51 21.87 15.53 -7.86
CA ALA A 51 21.11 15.67 -9.09
C ALA A 51 19.87 16.57 -8.93
N TRP A 52 19.25 16.64 -7.75
CA TRP A 52 17.98 17.34 -7.48
C TRP A 52 18.11 18.54 -6.53
N GLU A 53 19.33 18.89 -6.13
CA GLU A 53 19.58 20.05 -5.28
C GLU A 53 19.30 21.37 -6.02
N ASN A 54 18.92 22.38 -5.25
CA ASN A 54 18.64 23.74 -5.74
C ASN A 54 17.51 23.85 -6.78
N VAL A 55 16.70 22.81 -6.94
CA VAL A 55 15.51 22.82 -7.80
C VAL A 55 14.26 23.09 -6.94
N SER A 56 13.32 23.88 -7.47
CA SER A 56 11.99 24.02 -6.88
C SER A 56 11.15 22.79 -7.22
N LEU A 57 10.71 22.07 -6.19
CA LEU A 57 9.99 20.81 -6.32
C LEU A 57 8.59 20.93 -5.71
N LYS A 58 7.69 20.10 -6.21
CA LYS A 58 6.42 19.82 -5.55
C LYS A 58 6.53 18.51 -4.78
N LEU A 59 6.27 18.57 -3.49
CA LEU A 59 6.21 17.43 -2.57
C LEU A 59 4.86 16.74 -2.69
N PHE A 60 4.88 15.42 -2.79
CA PHE A 60 3.72 14.55 -2.70
C PHE A 60 3.96 13.51 -1.61
N ILE A 61 3.14 13.52 -0.56
CA ILE A 61 3.09 12.44 0.42
C ILE A 61 1.83 11.64 0.15
N THR A 62 2.01 10.44 -0.38
CA THR A 62 0.91 9.52 -0.66
C THR A 62 0.91 8.38 0.33
N GLU A 63 -0.17 7.60 0.40
CA GLU A 63 -0.20 6.40 1.22
C GLU A 63 0.77 5.31 0.78
N ARG A 64 1.37 5.38 -0.42
CA ARG A 64 2.30 4.36 -0.93
C ARG A 64 3.77 4.81 -0.88
N GLU A 65 4.01 6.07 -1.20
CA GLU A 65 5.35 6.60 -1.42
C GLU A 65 5.43 8.11 -1.23
N LEU A 66 6.65 8.55 -0.93
CA LEU A 66 7.08 9.94 -0.86
C LEU A 66 7.64 10.36 -2.23
N GLY A 67 7.08 11.42 -2.82
CA GLY A 67 7.45 11.87 -4.16
C GLY A 67 7.86 13.35 -4.21
N PHE A 68 8.81 13.66 -5.09
CA PHE A 68 9.22 15.02 -5.42
C PHE A 68 9.18 15.23 -6.92
N TYR A 69 8.32 16.13 -7.40
CA TYR A 69 8.20 16.44 -8.82
C TYR A 69 8.94 17.72 -9.19
N SER A 70 9.69 17.68 -10.29
CA SER A 70 10.29 18.86 -10.92
C SER A 70 9.54 19.21 -12.20
N ALA A 71 8.82 20.33 -12.20
CA ALA A 71 8.15 20.84 -13.40
C ALA A 71 9.13 21.23 -14.52
N GLU A 72 10.34 21.67 -14.17
CA GLU A 72 11.40 22.01 -15.13
C GLU A 72 11.89 20.79 -15.90
N ARG A 73 11.98 19.64 -15.22
CA ARG A 73 12.53 18.40 -15.78
C ARG A 73 11.47 17.42 -16.25
N SER A 74 10.20 17.66 -15.91
CA SER A 74 9.09 16.72 -16.10
C SER A 74 9.38 15.33 -15.52
N LYS A 75 10.07 15.27 -14.38
CA LYS A 75 10.45 14.02 -13.71
C LYS A 75 10.08 14.07 -12.24
N SER A 76 9.90 12.90 -11.64
CA SER A 76 9.71 12.74 -10.21
C SER A 76 10.78 11.83 -9.59
N LEU A 77 11.18 12.18 -8.38
CA LEU A 77 11.97 11.34 -7.47
C LEU A 77 11.02 10.70 -6.47
N ILE A 78 11.03 9.38 -6.35
CA ILE A 78 10.09 8.57 -5.59
C ILE A 78 10.85 7.72 -4.58
N ILE A 79 10.36 7.70 -3.34
CA ILE A 79 10.96 7.01 -2.20
C ILE A 79 9.87 6.20 -1.51
N SER A 80 10.06 4.88 -1.46
CA SER A 80 9.17 3.98 -0.72
C SER A 80 9.41 4.12 0.79
N TYR A 81 8.35 4.10 1.60
CA TYR A 81 8.46 4.24 3.05
C TYR A 81 9.39 3.23 3.72
N PRO A 82 9.44 1.95 3.33
CA PRO A 82 10.39 0.99 3.93
C PRO A 82 11.86 1.35 3.74
N ASN A 83 12.19 2.25 2.79
CA ASN A 83 13.55 2.72 2.58
C ASN A 83 13.89 3.93 3.46
N ILE A 84 12.92 4.50 4.20
CA ILE A 84 13.13 5.61 5.12
C ILE A 84 13.40 5.02 6.51
N SER A 85 14.68 4.97 6.90
CA SER A 85 15.13 4.42 8.18
C SER A 85 14.66 5.27 9.36
N LEU A 86 14.74 6.60 9.21
CA LEU A 86 14.29 7.57 10.20
C LEU A 86 13.94 8.88 9.51
N HIS A 87 12.95 9.59 10.04
CA HIS A 87 12.69 10.99 9.72
C HIS A 87 12.48 11.83 11.00
N ALA A 88 12.94 13.07 10.98
CA ALA A 88 12.84 13.98 12.13
C ALA A 88 12.75 15.45 11.69
N ILE A 89 12.13 16.28 12.51
CA ILE A 89 12.17 17.73 12.31
C ILE A 89 13.54 18.24 12.79
N SER A 90 14.28 18.90 11.90
CA SER A 90 15.54 19.57 12.21
C SER A 90 15.37 21.08 12.19
N ARG A 91 15.51 21.70 13.37
CA ARG A 91 15.52 23.16 13.57
C ARG A 91 16.88 23.55 14.12
N THR A 92 17.90 23.58 13.27
CA THR A 92 19.25 23.96 13.70
C THR A 92 19.32 25.45 14.01
N GLU A 93 20.00 25.79 15.10
CA GLU A 93 20.19 27.17 15.59
C GLU A 93 21.31 27.94 14.86
N SER A 94 22.07 27.28 13.98
CA SER A 94 23.30 27.78 13.32
C SER A 94 23.13 28.08 11.82
N GLY A 95 22.08 28.81 11.44
CA GLY A 95 21.98 29.42 10.10
C GLY A 95 21.53 28.51 8.95
N THR A 96 21.23 27.24 9.21
CA THR A 96 20.56 26.36 8.22
C THR A 96 19.04 26.51 8.31
N GLN A 97 18.36 26.49 7.17
CA GLN A 97 16.89 26.52 7.13
C GLN A 97 16.30 25.29 7.84
N PRO A 98 15.17 25.45 8.55
CA PRO A 98 14.53 24.35 9.23
C PRO A 98 13.97 23.37 8.19
N CYS A 99 14.14 22.07 8.43
CA CYS A 99 13.89 21.03 7.43
C CYS A 99 13.41 19.72 8.08
N ILE A 100 12.87 18.83 7.26
CA ILE A 100 12.70 17.42 7.64
C ILE A 100 13.96 16.67 7.21
N TYR A 101 14.66 16.13 8.19
CA TYR A 101 15.76 15.22 7.96
C TYR A 101 15.20 13.81 7.75
N CYS A 102 15.68 13.12 6.73
CA CYS A 102 15.39 11.71 6.46
C CYS A 102 16.71 10.96 6.24
N GLN A 103 16.84 9.79 6.83
CA GLN A 103 17.92 8.85 6.53
C GLN A 103 17.34 7.70 5.72
N LEU A 104 17.90 7.45 4.55
CA LEU A 104 17.45 6.37 3.65
C LEU A 104 18.43 5.20 3.71
N ASP A 105 17.90 3.99 3.82
CA ASP A 105 18.70 2.77 3.74
C ASP A 105 19.00 2.44 2.27
N GLU A 106 20.28 2.24 1.93
CA GLU A 106 20.66 1.71 0.63
C GLU A 106 21.02 0.22 0.75
N TYR A 107 20.30 -0.63 0.02
CA TYR A 107 20.60 -2.05 0.00
C TYR A 107 21.65 -2.33 -1.09
N PRO A 108 22.83 -2.87 -0.73
CA PRO A 108 23.84 -3.21 -1.70
C PRO A 108 23.25 -4.16 -2.75
N VAL A 109 23.57 -3.89 -4.01
CA VAL A 109 23.21 -4.78 -5.11
C VAL A 109 24.08 -6.04 -5.00
N PRO A 110 23.50 -7.24 -4.87
CA PRO A 110 24.29 -8.46 -4.79
C PRO A 110 25.07 -8.64 -6.09
N GLY A 111 26.41 -8.58 -6.01
CA GLY A 111 27.33 -8.71 -7.15
C GLY A 111 28.39 -7.62 -7.28
N GLN A 112 28.40 -6.59 -6.43
CA GLN A 112 29.58 -5.75 -6.23
C GLN A 112 30.45 -6.38 -5.14
N GLU A 113 31.63 -6.87 -5.53
CA GLU A 113 32.58 -7.53 -4.65
C GLU A 113 32.89 -6.66 -3.42
N GLU A 114 32.58 -7.22 -2.26
CA GLU A 114 32.85 -6.71 -0.93
C GLU A 114 34.36 -6.43 -0.80
N GLN A 115 34.73 -5.15 -0.75
CA GLN A 115 35.96 -4.77 -0.06
C GLN A 115 35.61 -4.67 1.41
N GLU A 116 36.11 -5.65 2.17
CA GLU A 116 36.07 -5.74 3.62
C GLU A 116 36.71 -4.50 4.28
N GLU A 117 35.96 -3.42 4.39
CA GLU A 117 36.14 -2.39 5.41
C GLU A 117 34.79 -2.25 6.11
N GLU A 118 34.79 -2.19 7.44
CA GLU A 118 33.63 -2.18 8.36
C GLU A 118 32.33 -1.74 7.70
N THR A 119 31.34 -2.64 7.63
CA THR A 119 30.03 -2.44 7.00
C THR A 119 29.22 -1.31 7.65
N GLU A 120 29.63 -0.07 7.44
CA GLU A 120 28.75 1.09 7.48
C GLU A 120 27.79 0.89 6.30
N ARG A 121 26.54 0.56 6.59
CA ARG A 121 25.50 0.55 5.56
C ARG A 121 25.56 1.89 4.85
N ASP A 122 25.76 1.90 3.53
CA ASP A 122 25.62 3.11 2.74
C ASP A 122 24.21 3.66 3.01
N THR A 123 24.14 4.81 3.66
CA THR A 123 22.86 5.49 3.94
C THR A 123 22.88 6.86 3.32
N ILE A 124 21.74 7.25 2.74
CA ILE A 124 21.59 8.54 2.07
C ILE A 124 20.90 9.50 3.05
N GLU A 125 21.57 10.58 3.42
CA GLU A 125 20.94 11.68 4.15
C GLU A 125 20.17 12.58 3.18
N LEU A 126 18.85 12.65 3.33
CA LEU A 126 17.99 13.55 2.56
C LEU A 126 17.40 14.63 3.48
N ARG A 127 17.42 15.89 3.05
CA ARG A 127 16.81 17.00 3.81
C ARG A 127 15.75 17.67 2.96
N ILE A 128 14.51 17.70 3.45
CA ILE A 128 13.35 18.35 2.82
C ILE A 128 13.17 19.73 3.43
N ILE A 129 13.33 20.76 2.62
CA ILE A 129 13.31 22.16 3.05
C ILE A 129 12.08 22.82 2.41
N PRO A 130 10.96 22.96 3.15
CA PRO A 130 9.81 23.71 2.65
C PRO A 130 10.13 25.21 2.59
N GLU A 131 9.52 25.94 1.64
CA GLU A 131 9.62 27.40 1.63
C GLU A 131 8.98 28.03 2.88
N ASP A 132 7.85 27.49 3.32
CA ASP A 132 7.18 27.89 4.55
C ASP A 132 7.56 26.95 5.72
N PRO A 133 8.31 27.43 6.72
CA PRO A 133 8.73 26.61 7.86
C PRO A 133 7.57 26.23 8.78
N THR A 134 6.41 26.90 8.71
CA THR A 134 5.23 26.55 9.53
C THR A 134 4.57 25.24 9.08
N ARG A 135 4.91 24.74 7.90
CA ARG A 135 4.41 23.48 7.34
C ARG A 135 5.24 22.27 7.79
N LEU A 136 6.33 22.46 8.53
CA LEU A 136 7.22 21.36 8.93
C LEU A 136 6.52 20.32 9.79
N GLU A 137 5.75 20.76 10.78
CA GLU A 137 4.97 19.90 11.65
C GLU A 137 3.97 19.06 10.85
N GLU A 138 3.26 19.67 9.90
CA GLU A 138 2.31 18.97 9.03
C GLU A 138 3.01 17.94 8.12
N ILE A 139 4.14 18.30 7.51
CA ILE A 139 4.95 17.35 6.72
C ILE A 139 5.36 16.17 7.60
N PHE A 140 5.88 16.43 8.80
CA PHE A 140 6.33 15.40 9.73
C PHE A 140 5.17 14.48 10.17
N GLU A 141 4.03 15.05 10.55
CA GLU A 141 2.87 14.28 10.98
C GLU A 141 2.33 13.38 9.87
N VAL A 142 2.16 13.91 8.66
CA VAL A 142 1.64 13.15 7.53
C VAL A 142 2.66 12.10 7.07
N LEU A 143 3.95 12.44 7.03
CA LEU A 143 5.02 11.49 6.70
C LEU A 143 5.07 10.35 7.72
N SER A 144 5.00 10.67 9.02
CA SER A 144 4.99 9.68 10.10
C SER A 144 3.78 8.75 10.02
N ALA A 145 2.60 9.33 9.77
CA ALA A 145 1.36 8.56 9.63
C ALA A 145 1.43 7.60 8.43
N CYS A 146 2.01 8.03 7.31
CA CYS A 146 2.17 7.16 6.15
C CYS A 146 3.26 6.11 6.38
N ALA A 147 4.41 6.47 6.96
CA ALA A 147 5.48 5.52 7.28
C ALA A 147 5.00 4.40 8.22
N ALA A 148 4.12 4.71 9.18
CA ALA A 148 3.52 3.72 10.08
C ALA A 148 2.65 2.65 9.37
N LEU A 149 2.18 2.92 8.13
CA LEU A 149 1.44 1.95 7.32
C LEU A 149 2.35 0.95 6.60
N HIS A 150 3.66 1.17 6.61
CA HIS A 150 4.65 0.35 5.89
C HIS A 150 5.72 -0.15 6.87
N PRO A 151 5.45 -1.24 7.62
CA PRO A 151 6.47 -1.81 8.49
C PRO A 151 7.69 -2.23 7.67
N SER A 152 8.87 -1.84 8.11
CA SER A 152 10.13 -2.26 7.48
C SER A 152 10.25 -3.77 7.61
N ILE A 153 10.27 -4.48 6.47
CA ILE A 153 10.52 -5.92 6.43
C ILE A 153 12.02 -6.11 6.66
N ILE A 154 12.45 -5.97 7.90
CA ILE A 154 13.77 -6.43 8.30
C ILE A 154 13.66 -7.95 8.36
N PRO A 155 14.44 -8.71 7.55
CA PRO A 155 14.51 -10.15 7.75
C PRO A 155 15.02 -10.36 9.18
N THR A 156 14.18 -10.95 10.02
CA THR A 156 14.63 -11.55 11.27
C THR A 156 15.57 -12.67 10.86
N ASP A 157 16.87 -12.44 10.91
CA ASP A 157 17.84 -13.53 10.97
C ASP A 157 17.37 -14.44 12.11
N GLU A 158 17.09 -15.71 11.80
CA GLU A 158 16.41 -16.68 12.69
C GLU A 158 17.25 -17.11 13.92
N ASP A 159 18.20 -16.29 14.39
CA ASP A 159 19.17 -16.65 15.44
C ASP A 159 19.51 -15.50 16.43
N ASP A 160 18.54 -14.75 16.95
CA ASP A 160 18.77 -14.02 18.22
C ASP A 160 17.50 -13.95 19.08
N ASP A 161 17.50 -14.74 20.17
CA ASP A 161 16.60 -14.66 21.31
C ASP A 161 16.81 -13.33 22.08
N ARG A 162 16.49 -12.19 21.45
CA ARG A 162 16.51 -10.88 22.10
C ARG A 162 15.30 -10.03 21.74
N ASP A 163 14.34 -10.04 22.66
CA ASP A 163 13.40 -8.97 23.02
C ASP A 163 13.45 -7.69 22.16
N GLY A 164 12.88 -7.76 20.96
CA GLY A 164 12.50 -6.62 20.12
C GLY A 164 11.06 -6.23 20.39
N PHE A 165 10.83 -5.50 21.49
CA PHE A 165 9.55 -4.92 21.90
C PHE A 165 9.07 -3.81 20.91
N PHE A 166 8.80 -4.12 19.65
CA PHE A 166 8.01 -3.29 18.72
C PHE A 166 7.36 -4.16 17.64
N GLY A 167 6.68 -5.21 18.08
CA GLY A 167 5.68 -5.91 17.26
C GLY A 167 4.39 -5.85 18.06
N GLU A 168 3.52 -4.90 17.72
CA GLU A 168 2.13 -4.96 18.17
C GLU A 168 1.60 -6.31 17.73
N SER A 169 1.53 -7.19 18.73
CA SER A 169 1.07 -8.53 18.64
C SER A 169 -0.29 -8.48 17.92
N ILE A 170 -0.34 -8.96 16.67
CA ILE A 170 -1.37 -9.94 16.37
C ILE A 170 -1.14 -11.00 17.43
N ALA A 171 -1.84 -10.83 18.55
CA ALA A 171 -2.01 -11.85 19.53
C ALA A 171 -2.43 -13.06 18.70
N THR A 172 -1.55 -14.05 18.70
CA THR A 172 -1.93 -15.43 18.47
C THR A 172 -3.22 -15.61 19.26
N LEU A 173 -4.34 -15.56 18.53
CA LEU A 173 -5.65 -15.85 19.08
C LEU A 173 -5.57 -17.32 19.43
N ASP A 174 -5.19 -17.57 20.68
CA ASP A 174 -5.43 -18.82 21.37
C ASP A 174 -6.87 -19.22 21.04
N GLU A 175 -7.03 -20.33 20.31
CA GLU A 175 -8.30 -20.90 19.86
C GLU A 175 -9.16 -21.41 21.04
N SER A 176 -9.16 -20.68 22.15
CA SER A 176 -9.93 -20.97 23.35
C SER A 176 -10.45 -19.73 24.08
N GLN A 177 -10.40 -18.53 23.46
CA GLN A 177 -11.19 -17.39 23.98
C GLN A 177 -12.69 -17.66 23.78
N GLU A 178 -13.32 -18.23 24.82
CA GLU A 178 -14.77 -18.20 24.97
C GLU A 178 -15.24 -16.74 24.86
N LEU A 179 -15.99 -16.45 23.80
CA LEU A 179 -16.65 -15.17 23.61
C LEU A 179 -17.41 -14.78 24.88
N SER A 180 -17.26 -13.53 25.33
CA SER A 180 -18.07 -12.94 26.39
C SER A 180 -19.57 -13.17 26.12
N GLU A 181 -20.40 -13.28 27.16
CA GLU A 181 -21.84 -13.51 27.05
C GLU A 181 -22.53 -12.51 26.11
N ALA A 182 -22.08 -11.26 26.11
CA ALA A 182 -22.52 -10.24 25.15
C ALA A 182 -22.12 -10.57 23.70
N GLY A 183 -20.91 -11.08 23.48
CA GLY A 183 -20.43 -11.51 22.17
C GLY A 183 -21.21 -12.71 21.62
N ARG A 184 -21.55 -13.68 22.48
CA ARG A 184 -22.41 -14.82 22.11
C ARG A 184 -23.82 -14.37 21.71
N GLN A 185 -24.39 -13.39 22.43
CA GLN A 185 -25.70 -12.82 22.07
C GLN A 185 -25.65 -12.04 20.75
N THR A 186 -24.58 -11.27 20.51
CA THR A 186 -24.40 -10.57 19.23
C THR A 186 -24.26 -11.56 18.07
N LEU A 187 -23.50 -12.65 18.22
CA LEU A 187 -23.40 -13.68 17.20
C LEU A 187 -24.73 -14.38 16.93
N GLY A 188 -25.49 -14.76 17.96
CA GLY A 188 -26.82 -15.36 17.76
C GLY A 188 -27.80 -14.43 17.05
N ARG A 189 -27.70 -13.12 17.28
CA ARG A 189 -28.48 -12.12 16.53
C ARG A 189 -28.07 -12.07 15.05
N LEU A 190 -26.77 -12.19 14.76
CA LEU A 190 -26.24 -12.19 13.40
C LEU A 190 -26.60 -13.48 12.64
N GLU A 191 -26.54 -14.64 13.31
CA GLU A 191 -26.98 -15.92 12.72
C GLU A 191 -28.47 -15.92 12.39
N GLY A 192 -29.32 -15.34 13.25
CA GLY A 192 -30.75 -15.20 12.97
C GLY A 192 -31.06 -14.35 11.73
N LEU A 193 -30.23 -13.34 11.43
CA LEU A 193 -30.35 -12.54 10.21
C LEU A 193 -29.90 -13.31 8.96
N LEU A 194 -28.99 -14.27 9.11
CA LEU A 194 -28.49 -15.09 8.01
C LEU A 194 -29.51 -16.16 7.58
N ASP A 195 -30.19 -16.79 8.55
CA ASP A 195 -31.26 -17.77 8.29
C ASP A 195 -32.53 -17.14 7.71
N GLU A 196 -32.78 -15.85 8.01
CA GLU A 196 -33.90 -15.09 7.46
C GLU A 196 -33.64 -14.65 6.00
N TRP A 197 -32.38 -14.53 5.59
CA TRP A 197 -32.03 -14.25 4.20
C TRP A 197 -31.94 -15.54 3.38
N ILE A 198 -33.11 -16.13 3.09
CA ILE A 198 -33.25 -17.04 1.95
C ILE A 198 -33.44 -16.16 0.71
N PRO A 199 -32.46 -16.06 -0.22
CA PRO A 199 -32.69 -15.37 -1.47
C PRO A 199 -33.83 -16.08 -2.23
N PRO A 200 -34.80 -15.36 -2.80
CA PRO A 200 -35.88 -15.97 -3.56
C PRO A 200 -35.36 -16.37 -4.94
N ASN A 201 -34.49 -17.39 -5.03
CA ASN A 201 -34.35 -18.18 -6.25
C ASN A 201 -33.63 -19.52 -6.02
N HIS A 202 -34.33 -20.52 -5.46
CA HIS A 202 -34.13 -21.89 -5.93
C HIS A 202 -35.49 -22.44 -6.33
N THR A 203 -35.87 -22.24 -7.59
CA THR A 203 -36.89 -23.11 -8.18
C THR A 203 -36.20 -24.45 -8.41
N THR A 204 -36.35 -25.36 -7.45
CA THR A 204 -36.12 -26.79 -7.66
C THR A 204 -37.03 -27.23 -8.79
N THR A 205 -36.48 -27.41 -9.98
CA THR A 205 -37.12 -28.18 -11.04
C THR A 205 -37.17 -29.64 -10.58
N PRO A 206 -38.35 -30.29 -10.54
CA PRO A 206 -38.38 -31.74 -10.42
C PRO A 206 -37.88 -32.33 -11.74
N SER A 207 -36.69 -32.93 -11.71
CA SER A 207 -36.17 -33.79 -12.76
C SER A 207 -37.09 -34.99 -12.92
N THR A 208 -38.03 -34.92 -13.86
CA THR A 208 -38.83 -36.08 -14.28
C THR A 208 -37.88 -37.09 -14.93
N LEU A 209 -37.55 -38.13 -14.17
CA LEU A 209 -36.93 -39.35 -14.67
C LEU A 209 -37.85 -39.95 -15.76
N THR A 210 -37.48 -39.78 -17.02
CA THR A 210 -38.10 -40.52 -18.12
C THR A 210 -37.50 -41.92 -18.14
N ASN A 211 -38.23 -42.85 -17.52
CA ASN A 211 -37.91 -44.27 -17.55
C ASN A 211 -38.21 -44.79 -18.96
N GLY A 212 -37.17 -45.22 -19.68
CA GLY A 212 -37.32 -45.91 -20.96
C GLY A 212 -37.98 -47.28 -20.75
N ASN A 213 -38.97 -47.61 -21.58
CA ASN A 213 -39.24 -49.01 -21.89
C ASN A 213 -39.90 -49.19 -23.28
N HIS A 214 -39.12 -49.71 -24.21
CA HIS A 214 -39.44 -50.76 -25.21
C HIS A 214 -40.85 -50.82 -25.84
N HIS A 215 -40.96 -50.56 -27.16
CA HIS A 215 -41.32 -51.60 -28.15
C HIS A 215 -41.37 -51.09 -29.61
N SER A 216 -40.80 -51.91 -30.49
CA SER A 216 -41.21 -52.17 -31.88
C SER A 216 -40.92 -51.15 -33.00
N SER A 217 -39.94 -51.52 -33.84
CA SER A 217 -39.89 -51.29 -35.30
C SER A 217 -41.17 -51.85 -36.00
N PRO A 218 -41.43 -51.63 -37.32
CA PRO A 218 -40.51 -51.19 -38.37
C PRO A 218 -41.06 -50.23 -39.46
N SER A 219 -40.15 -49.89 -40.38
CA SER A 219 -40.35 -49.66 -41.83
C SER A 219 -41.11 -48.42 -42.31
N THR A 220 -40.41 -47.53 -43.03
CA THR A 220 -40.49 -47.36 -44.50
C THR A 220 -39.97 -45.96 -44.89
N THR A 221 -38.79 -45.93 -45.51
CA THR A 221 -38.29 -44.86 -46.41
C THR A 221 -39.05 -44.88 -47.75
N PRO A 222 -38.86 -43.95 -48.71
CA PRO A 222 -38.36 -42.56 -48.67
C PRO A 222 -39.29 -41.60 -49.47
N SER A 223 -38.95 -40.30 -49.58
CA SER A 223 -39.14 -39.36 -50.73
C SER A 223 -38.93 -37.94 -50.19
N HIS A 224 -37.84 -37.23 -50.47
CA HIS A 224 -37.54 -36.51 -51.72
C HIS A 224 -38.65 -35.53 -52.09
N GLU A 225 -38.47 -34.23 -51.79
CA GLU A 225 -38.34 -33.16 -52.79
C GLU A 225 -38.49 -31.76 -52.14
N LEU A 226 -37.52 -30.92 -52.51
CA LEU A 226 -37.51 -29.44 -52.60
C LEU A 226 -37.61 -28.59 -51.33
#